data_AF-A0A9D0CT75-F1
#
_entry.id   AF-A0A9D0CT75-F1
#
_cell.length_a   1.000
_cell.length_b   1.000
_cell.length_c   1.000
_cell.angle_alpha   90.00
_cell.angle_beta   90.00
_cell.angle_gamma   90.00
#
_symmetry.space_group_name_H-M   'P 1'
#
loop_
_entity.id
_entity.type
_entity.pdbx_description
1 polymer ?
#
loop_
_entity_poly.entity_id
_entity_poly.type
_entity_poly.pdbx_seq_one_letter_code
_entity_poly.pdbx_strand_id
1 'polypeptide(L)'
;MTTWFVTRHSGARDWAARRDLSVDQVVEHLSLDDIESGDHVIGTLPVNLVAELNERGARYFHLVLPLPSGMRGQEIDADTMERLGARLEEYHVDKR
;
A
#
# COMPACT_ATOMS: atom_id res chain seq x y z
N MET A 1 -11.47 -3.86 -12.39
CA MET A 1 -10.80 -2.83 -11.57
C MET A 1 -11.16 -3.09 -10.13
N THR A 2 -10.22 -3.73 -9.45
CA THR A 2 -10.23 -4.06 -8.03
C THR A 2 -9.21 -3.18 -7.33
N THR A 3 -9.55 -2.67 -6.16
CA THR A 3 -8.63 -1.97 -5.27
C THR A 3 -8.11 -2.94 -4.21
N TRP A 4 -6.84 -3.31 -4.35
CA TRP A 4 -6.12 -4.19 -3.44
C TRP A 4 -5.40 -3.38 -2.38
N PHE A 5 -5.52 -3.76 -1.11
CA PHE A 5 -4.71 -3.21 -0.02
C PHE A 5 -3.86 -4.30 0.61
N VAL A 6 -2.55 -4.22 0.36
CA VAL A 6 -1.57 -5.19 0.83
C VAL A 6 -0.99 -4.71 2.16
N THR A 7 -1.47 -5.30 3.26
CA THR A 7 -0.97 -5.00 4.60
C THR A 7 -1.21 -6.13 5.60
N ARG A 8 -0.21 -6.34 6.45
CA ARG A 8 -0.29 -7.16 7.67
C ARG A 8 -0.46 -6.33 8.95
N HIS A 9 -0.36 -5.00 8.86
CA HIS A 9 -0.36 -4.10 10.00
C HIS A 9 -1.77 -3.64 10.34
N SER A 10 -2.17 -3.86 11.59
CA SER A 10 -3.50 -3.50 12.11
C SER A 10 -3.77 -2.00 12.00
N GLY A 11 -2.79 -1.18 12.40
CA GLY A 11 -2.90 0.28 12.34
C GLY A 11 -3.10 0.82 10.92
N ALA A 12 -2.54 0.15 9.90
CA ALA A 12 -2.74 0.55 8.50
C ALA A 12 -4.16 0.26 8.01
N ARG A 13 -4.78 -0.85 8.48
CA ARG A 13 -6.18 -1.19 8.18
C ARG A 13 -7.13 -0.19 8.83
N ASP A 14 -6.89 0.11 10.10
CA ASP A 14 -7.69 1.08 10.85
C ASP A 14 -7.55 2.49 10.25
N TRP A 15 -6.34 2.89 9.90
CA TRP A 15 -6.07 4.16 9.23
C TRP A 15 -6.80 4.25 7.88
N ALA A 16 -6.78 3.18 7.08
CA ALA A 16 -7.47 3.15 5.80
C ALA A 16 -8.99 3.27 5.95
N ALA A 17 -9.56 2.58 6.95
CA ALA A 17 -10.98 2.66 7.28
C ALA A 17 -11.40 4.08 7.69
N ARG A 18 -10.59 4.77 8.52
CA ARG A 18 -10.85 6.16 8.93
C ARG A 18 -10.77 7.17 7.78
N ARG A 19 -10.08 6.82 6.69
CA ARG A 19 -9.94 7.66 5.49
C ARG A 19 -11.00 7.36 4.44
N ASP A 20 -11.98 6.50 4.76
CA ASP A 20 -13.02 6.00 3.85
C ASP A 20 -12.43 5.46 2.53
N LEU A 21 -11.26 4.81 2.61
CA LEU A 21 -10.64 4.20 1.45
C LEU A 21 -11.51 3.04 0.96
N SER A 22 -11.97 3.15 -0.29
CA SER A 22 -12.71 2.07 -0.96
C SER A 22 -11.74 0.97 -1.36
N VAL A 23 -11.65 -0.07 -0.54
CA VAL A 23 -10.80 -1.24 -0.75
C VAL A 23 -11.68 -2.46 -0.94
N ASP A 24 -11.49 -3.17 -2.05
CA ASP A 24 -12.24 -4.38 -2.37
C ASP A 24 -11.62 -5.62 -1.70
N GLN A 25 -10.29 -5.66 -1.63
CA GLN A 25 -9.53 -6.80 -1.10
C GLN A 25 -8.41 -6.35 -0.17
N VAL A 26 -8.40 -6.83 1.08
CA VAL A 26 -7.30 -6.64 2.02
C VAL A 26 -6.55 -7.96 2.18
N VAL A 27 -5.28 -7.98 1.77
CA VAL A 27 -4.45 -9.19 1.77
C VAL A 27 -3.12 -8.95 2.48
N GLU A 28 -2.55 -9.99 3.08
CA GLU A 28 -1.20 -9.90 3.66
C GLU A 28 -0.11 -10.08 2.61
N HIS A 29 -0.39 -10.91 1.60
CA HIS A 29 0.50 -11.19 0.48
C HIS A 29 -0.29 -11.03 -0.80
N LEU A 30 0.31 -10.35 -1.77
CA LEU A 30 -0.26 -10.20 -3.09
C LEU A 30 0.31 -11.27 -4.01
N SER A 31 -0.58 -12.02 -4.67
CA SER A 31 -0.20 -12.82 -5.84
C SER A 31 -0.37 -11.96 -7.07
N LEU A 32 0.67 -11.86 -7.90
CA LEU A 32 0.58 -11.07 -9.13
C LEU A 32 -0.36 -11.71 -10.17
N ASP A 33 -0.61 -13.01 -10.05
CA ASP A 33 -1.52 -13.75 -10.95
C ASP A 33 -2.99 -13.35 -10.76
N ASP A 34 -3.32 -12.74 -9.62
CA ASP A 34 -4.67 -12.23 -9.33
C ASP A 34 -4.86 -10.78 -9.82
N ILE A 35 -3.81 -10.13 -10.33
CA ILE A 35 -3.83 -8.73 -10.74
C ILE A 35 -4.22 -8.60 -12.21
N GLU A 36 -5.25 -7.80 -12.45
CA GLU A 36 -5.69 -7.43 -13.79
C GLU A 36 -5.24 -6.02 -14.17
N SER A 37 -5.20 -5.76 -15.49
CA SER A 37 -4.93 -4.42 -16.01
C SER A 37 -6.00 -3.43 -15.51
N GLY A 38 -5.55 -2.26 -15.04
CA GLY A 38 -6.41 -1.23 -14.47
C GLY A 38 -6.65 -1.36 -12.96
N ASP A 39 -6.26 -2.46 -12.31
CA ASP A 39 -6.34 -2.59 -10.86
C ASP A 39 -5.48 -1.57 -10.12
N HIS A 40 -5.90 -1.22 -8.91
CA HIS A 40 -5.15 -0.35 -8.01
C HIS A 40 -4.59 -1.19 -6.87
N VAL A 41 -3.29 -1.06 -6.63
CA VAL A 41 -2.60 -1.77 -5.55
C VAL A 41 -2.05 -0.77 -4.56
N ILE A 42 -2.58 -0.79 -3.34
CA ILE A 42 -2.19 0.06 -2.22
C ILE A 42 -1.31 -0.77 -1.27
N GLY A 43 -0.20 -0.20 -0.79
CA GLY A 43 0.58 -0.82 0.29
C GLY A 43 2.08 -0.55 0.17
N THR A 44 2.88 -1.36 0.85
CA THR A 44 4.35 -1.28 0.83
C THR A 44 4.90 -2.55 0.20
N LEU A 45 5.24 -2.48 -1.10
CA LEU A 45 5.71 -3.64 -1.86
C LEU A 45 7.19 -3.50 -2.24
N PRO A 46 7.94 -4.61 -2.36
CA PRO A 46 9.24 -4.64 -3.00
C PRO A 46 9.18 -4.01 -4.40
N VAL A 47 10.18 -3.19 -4.74
CA VAL A 47 10.23 -2.43 -6.00
C VAL A 47 10.14 -3.30 -7.25
N ASN A 48 10.67 -4.53 -7.20
CA ASN A 48 10.57 -5.48 -8.29
C ASN A 48 9.14 -5.97 -8.55
N LEU A 49 8.31 -6.11 -7.50
CA LEU A 49 6.89 -6.45 -7.67
C LEU A 49 6.11 -5.26 -8.22
N VAL A 50 6.43 -4.04 -7.77
CA VAL A 50 5.82 -2.82 -8.31
C VAL A 50 6.08 -2.67 -9.80
N ALA A 51 7.31 -2.94 -10.26
CA ALA A 51 7.63 -2.93 -11.68
C ALA A 51 6.76 -3.92 -12.47
N GLU A 52 6.62 -5.14 -11.97
CA GLU A 52 5.80 -6.17 -12.62
C GLU A 52 4.30 -5.83 -12.62
N LEU A 53 3.79 -5.21 -11.55
CA LEU A 53 2.43 -4.66 -11.52
C LEU A 53 2.23 -3.58 -12.59
N ASN A 54 3.18 -2.66 -12.70
CA ASN A 54 3.12 -1.58 -13.69
C ASN A 54 3.21 -2.12 -15.13
N GLU A 55 4.05 -3.12 -15.39
CA GLU A 55 4.13 -3.82 -16.68
C GLU A 55 2.79 -4.52 -17.04
N ARG A 56 2.08 -5.07 -16.05
CA ARG A 56 0.73 -5.65 -16.22
C ARG A 56 -0.38 -4.58 -16.39
N GLY A 57 -0.04 -3.30 -16.29
CA GLY A 57 -0.97 -2.18 -16.42
C GLY A 57 -1.79 -1.89 -15.16
N ALA A 58 -1.36 -2.38 -14.00
CA ALA A 58 -1.91 -1.98 -12.71
C ALA A 58 -1.23 -0.69 -12.20
N ARG A 59 -1.96 0.06 -11.37
CA ARG A 59 -1.48 1.29 -10.73
C ARG A 59 -1.09 0.99 -9.30
N TYR A 60 0.04 1.55 -8.87
CA TYR A 60 0.57 1.30 -7.52
C TYR A 60 0.56 2.57 -6.68
N PHE A 61 0.03 2.46 -5.46
CA PHE A 61 -0.05 3.52 -4.47
C PHE A 61 0.71 3.09 -3.22
N HIS A 62 1.81 3.78 -2.92
CA HIS A 62 2.61 3.52 -1.73
C HIS A 62 1.99 4.16 -0.50
N LEU A 63 1.90 3.42 0.60
CA LEU A 63 1.58 3.98 1.91
C LEU A 63 2.83 4.64 2.50
N VAL A 64 2.95 5.95 2.30
CA VAL A 64 4.04 6.75 2.83
C VAL A 64 3.75 7.07 4.29
N LEU A 65 4.63 6.57 5.18
CA LEU A 65 4.63 6.90 6.60
C LEU A 65 5.97 7.59 6.94
N PRO A 66 5.98 8.92 7.21
CA PRO A 66 7.17 9.68 7.62
C PRO A 66 7.65 9.27 9.02
N LEU A 67 8.21 8.06 9.14
CA LEU A 67 8.56 7.47 10.43
C LEU A 67 9.95 7.92 10.90
N PRO A 68 10.05 8.59 12.08
CA PRO A 68 11.34 8.90 12.69
C PRO A 68 12.14 7.62 12.99
N SER A 69 13.47 7.72 12.98
CA SER A 69 14.36 6.57 13.21
C SER A 69 14.03 5.79 14.48
N GLY A 70 13.72 6.48 15.58
CA GLY A 70 13.40 5.88 16.88
C GLY A 70 12.07 5.11 16.93
N MET A 71 11.21 5.23 15.92
CA MET A 71 9.91 4.54 15.85
C MET A 71 9.91 3.38 14.85
N ARG A 72 11.01 3.17 14.13
CA ARG A 72 11.14 2.05 13.18
C ARG A 72 11.09 0.72 13.91
N GLY A 73 10.43 -0.27 13.30
CA GLY A 73 10.31 -1.63 13.85
C GLY A 73 9.28 -1.78 14.97
N GLN A 74 8.56 -0.71 15.31
CA GLN A 74 7.44 -0.75 16.25
C GLN A 74 6.12 -0.87 15.48
N GLU A 75 5.12 -1.51 16.08
CA GLU A 75 3.76 -1.45 15.55
C GLU A 75 3.24 -0.02 15.73
N ILE A 76 2.70 0.56 14.66
CA ILE A 76 2.22 1.94 14.62
C ILE A 76 0.70 1.91 14.46
N ASP A 77 -0.02 2.49 15.42
CA ASP A 77 -1.49 2.61 15.38
C ASP A 77 -1.97 3.72 14.42
N ALA A 78 -3.26 3.69 14.10
CA ALA A 78 -3.87 4.65 13.17
C ALA A 78 -3.75 6.11 13.65
N ASP A 79 -3.89 6.38 14.94
CA ASP A 79 -3.74 7.72 15.52
C ASP A 79 -2.33 8.27 15.33
N THR A 80 -1.32 7.42 15.47
CA THR A 80 0.07 7.77 15.20
C THR A 80 0.32 7.93 13.71
N MET A 81 -0.26 7.09 12.86
CA MET A 81 -0.18 7.27 11.40
C MET A 81 -0.76 8.61 10.96
N GLU A 82 -1.93 9.01 11.47
CA GLU A 82 -2.53 10.32 11.19
C GLU A 82 -1.62 11.47 11.65
N ARG A 83 -1.14 11.40 12.90
CA ARG A 83 -0.25 12.42 13.47
C ARG A 83 1.07 12.57 12.70
N LEU A 84 1.60 11.47 12.17
CA LEU A 84 2.83 11.46 11.37
C LEU A 84 2.60 11.86 9.90
N GLY A 85 1.35 12.12 9.49
CA GLY A 85 1.03 12.51 8.12
C GLY A 85 1.13 11.35 7.12
N ALA A 86 0.67 10.17 7.53
CA ALA A 86 0.52 9.03 6.62
C ALA A 86 -0.35 9.41 5.41
N ARG A 87 0.08 8.99 4.23
CA ARG A 87 -0.59 9.32 2.96
C ARG A 87 -0.35 8.26 1.90
N LEU A 88 -1.20 8.25 0.89
CA LEU A 88 -0.99 7.46 -0.33
C LEU A 88 -0.36 8.34 -1.40
N GLU A 89 0.66 7.80 -2.06
CA GLU A 89 1.30 8.43 -3.21
C GLU A 89 1.39 7.41 -4.35
N GLU A 90 1.03 7.82 -5.56
CA GLU A 90 1.18 6.95 -6.73
C GLU A 90 2.65 6.88 -7.16
N TYR A 91 3.14 5.66 -7.38
CA TYR A 91 4.46 5.42 -7.93
C TYR A 91 4.36 4.55 -9.18
N HIS A 92 5.22 4.85 -10.14
CA HIS A 92 5.45 4.04 -11.32
C HIS A 92 6.91 3.60 -11.35
N VAL A 93 7.14 2.31 -11.58
CA VAL A 93 8.46 1.70 -11.58
C VAL A 93 8.67 0.97 -12.90
N ASP A 94 9.77 1.30 -13.57
CA ASP A 94 10.24 0.61 -14.77
C ASP A 94 11.53 -0.14 -14.47
N LYS A 95 11.59 -1.42 -14.86
CA LYS A 95 12.83 -2.20 -14.82
C LYS A 95 13.73 -1.77 -15.99
N ARG A 96 15.02 -1.53 -15.71
CA ARG A 96 16.03 -1.10 -16.69
C ARG A 96 17.16 -2.10 -16.82
#